data_AF-A0A179B361-F1
#
_entry.id   AF-A0A179B361-F1
#
_cell.length_a   1.000
_cell.length_b   1.000
_cell.length_c   1.000
_cell.angle_alpha   90.00
_cell.angle_beta   90.00
_cell.angle_gamma   90.00
#
_symmetry.space_group_name_H-M   'P 1'
#
loop_
_entity.id
_entity.type
_entity.pdbx_description
1 polymer ?
#
loop_
_entity_poly.entity_id
_entity_poly.type
_entity_poly.pdbx_seq_one_letter_code
_entity_poly.pdbx_strand_id
1 'polypeptide(L)'
;MDIGWKLVSAGAGIVSGIIANKAVDVVWKSVSGRARPEENDFSEPLRTALVFSVVSATVGAVVNELVLRRAARWYGLSDALAAGLKDSSKSKGSSKSK
;
A
#
# COMPACT_ATOMS: atom_id res chain seq x y z
N MET A 1 -23.72 -9.86 13.91
CA MET A 1 -24.27 -8.48 13.97
C MET A 1 -23.53 -7.67 12.93
N ASP A 2 -24.06 -7.56 11.71
CA ASP A 2 -23.20 -7.19 10.57
C ASP A 2 -23.79 -6.10 9.67
N ILE A 3 -25.10 -5.84 9.73
CA ILE A 3 -25.72 -4.91 8.79
C ILE A 3 -25.34 -3.45 9.07
N GLY A 4 -25.29 -3.06 10.35
CA GLY A 4 -24.88 -1.71 10.76
C GLY A 4 -23.41 -1.44 10.47
N TRP A 5 -22.55 -2.42 10.75
CA TRP A 5 -21.12 -2.32 10.44
C TRP A 5 -20.87 -2.28 8.93
N LYS A 6 -21.60 -3.09 8.14
CA LYS A 6 -21.54 -3.05 6.66
C LYS A 6 -22.05 -1.75 6.08
N LEU A 7 -23.09 -1.14 6.66
CA LEU A 7 -23.61 0.15 6.21
C LEU A 7 -22.62 1.29 6.52
N VAL A 8 -22.01 1.26 7.70
CA VAL A 8 -20.97 2.24 8.07
C VAL A 8 -19.74 2.09 7.18
N SER A 9 -19.29 0.86 6.92
CA SER A 9 -18.12 0.64 6.04
C SER A 9 -18.43 0.92 4.56
N ALA A 10 -19.64 0.61 4.08
CA ALA A 10 -20.09 1.03 2.75
C ALA A 10 -20.19 2.56 2.65
N GLY A 11 -20.78 3.23 3.64
CA GLY A 11 -20.89 4.68 3.70
C GLY A 11 -19.52 5.38 3.78
N ALA A 12 -18.60 4.83 4.57
CA ALA A 12 -17.21 5.30 4.64
C ALA A 12 -16.50 5.12 3.28
N GLY A 13 -16.75 4.01 2.58
CA GLY A 13 -16.24 3.79 1.22
C GLY A 13 -16.74 4.85 0.23
N ILE A 14 -18.03 5.20 0.27
CA ILE A 14 -18.62 6.24 -0.59
C ILE A 14 -18.00 7.60 -0.30
N VAL A 15 -17.92 8.01 0.97
CA VAL A 15 -17.33 9.30 1.36
C VAL A 15 -15.84 9.34 1.00
N SER A 16 -15.12 8.24 1.20
CA SER A 16 -13.71 8.10 0.80
C SER A 16 -13.56 8.24 -0.71
N GLY A 17 -14.45 7.64 -1.50
CA GLY A 17 -14.45 7.79 -2.96
C GLY A 17 -14.62 9.24 -3.42
N ILE A 18 -15.49 10.01 -2.76
CA ILE A 18 -15.68 11.44 -3.07
C ILE A 18 -14.41 12.25 -2.75
N ILE A 19 -13.80 12.01 -1.59
CA ILE A 19 -12.58 12.70 -1.17
C ILE A 19 -11.39 12.29 -2.05
N ALA A 20 -11.29 11.01 -2.41
CA ALA A 20 -10.27 10.47 -3.29
C ALA A 20 -10.32 11.13 -4.67
N ASN A 21 -11.51 11.28 -5.27
CA ASN A 21 -11.64 11.97 -6.56
C ASN A 21 -11.09 13.40 -6.50
N LYS A 22 -11.45 14.17 -5.47
CA LYS A 22 -10.87 15.52 -5.26
C LYS A 22 -9.36 15.49 -5.07
N ALA A 23 -8.84 14.54 -4.31
CA ALA A 23 -7.41 14.42 -4.07
C ALA A 23 -6.66 14.10 -5.36
N VAL A 24 -7.16 13.16 -6.18
CA VAL A 24 -6.55 12.83 -7.47
C VAL A 24 -6.61 14.03 -8.41
N ASP A 25 -7.71 14.79 -8.46
CA ASP A 25 -7.79 16.00 -9.28
C ASP A 25 -6.78 17.08 -8.84
N VAL A 26 -6.59 17.27 -7.54
CA VAL A 26 -5.61 18.21 -6.99
C VAL A 26 -4.18 17.76 -7.31
N VAL A 27 -3.87 16.48 -7.12
CA VAL A 27 -2.56 15.90 -7.46
C VAL A 27 -2.32 16.03 -8.96
N TRP A 28 -3.29 15.70 -9.79
CA TRP A 28 -3.14 15.80 -11.24
C TRP A 28 -2.93 17.24 -11.68
N LYS A 29 -3.70 18.18 -11.13
CA LYS A 29 -3.56 19.61 -11.41
C LYS A 29 -2.22 20.17 -10.94
N SER A 30 -1.68 19.70 -9.81
CA SER A 30 -0.37 20.18 -9.31
C SER A 30 0.80 19.63 -10.12
N VAL A 31 0.70 18.38 -10.61
CA VAL A 31 1.81 17.72 -11.34
C VAL A 31 1.80 18.08 -12.83
N SER A 32 0.62 18.18 -13.46
CA SER A 32 0.51 18.33 -14.93
C SER A 32 0.14 19.73 -15.40
N GLY A 33 -0.35 20.61 -14.52
CA GLY A 33 -0.78 21.97 -14.88
C GLY A 33 -1.95 22.06 -15.86
N ARG A 34 -2.56 20.93 -16.27
CA ARG A 34 -3.68 20.83 -17.21
C ARG A 34 -4.75 19.84 -16.70
N ALA A 35 -6.00 20.02 -17.14
CA ALA A 35 -7.09 19.10 -16.79
C ALA A 35 -6.85 17.71 -17.39
N ARG A 36 -7.29 16.67 -16.65
CA ARG A 36 -6.94 15.26 -16.84
C ARG A 36 -7.15 14.80 -18.31
N PRO A 37 -6.12 14.27 -19.00
CA PRO A 37 -6.27 13.70 -20.33
C PRO A 37 -7.21 12.49 -20.29
N GLU A 38 -8.12 12.39 -21.26
CA GLU A 38 -9.04 11.26 -21.40
C GLU A 38 -8.28 9.95 -21.65
N GLU A 39 -8.75 8.91 -20.98
CA GLU A 39 -8.08 7.63 -20.74
C GLU A 39 -8.18 6.64 -21.92
N ASN A 40 -8.53 7.09 -23.13
CA ASN A 40 -8.95 6.23 -24.23
C ASN A 40 -7.96 6.12 -25.41
N ASP A 41 -6.65 6.29 -25.20
CA ASP A 41 -5.66 5.89 -26.20
C ASP A 41 -5.08 4.50 -25.87
N PHE A 42 -5.85 3.47 -26.23
CA PHE A 42 -5.48 2.06 -26.10
C PHE A 42 -4.60 1.55 -27.26
N SER A 43 -4.00 2.45 -28.05
CA SER A 43 -3.31 2.07 -29.30
C SER A 43 -2.04 1.24 -29.11
N GLU A 44 -1.52 1.06 -27.88
CA GLU A 44 -0.40 0.15 -27.59
C GLU A 44 -0.53 -0.56 -26.23
N PRO A 45 -1.24 -1.70 -26.14
CA PRO A 45 -1.44 -2.42 -24.87
C PRO A 45 -0.13 -2.84 -24.17
N LEU A 46 0.97 -3.03 -24.91
CA LEU A 46 2.29 -3.31 -24.31
C LEU A 46 2.87 -2.11 -23.56
N ARG A 47 2.82 -0.90 -24.13
CA ARG A 47 3.33 0.29 -23.44
C ARG A 47 2.46 0.66 -22.25
N THR A 48 1.13 0.60 -22.40
CA THR A 48 0.21 0.88 -21.29
C THR A 48 0.40 -0.11 -20.14
N ALA A 49 0.54 -1.41 -20.43
CA ALA A 49 0.82 -2.42 -19.40
C ALA A 49 2.19 -2.19 -18.73
N LEU A 50 3.22 -1.83 -19.50
CA LEU A 50 4.57 -1.59 -18.96
C LEU A 50 4.57 -0.35 -18.06
N VAL A 51 3.97 0.76 -18.50
CA VAL A 51 3.85 1.99 -17.71
C VAL A 51 3.03 1.74 -16.45
N PHE A 52 1.88 1.08 -16.58
CA PHE A 52 1.03 0.75 -15.44
C PHE A 52 1.74 -0.16 -14.43
N SER A 53 2.51 -1.14 -14.90
CA SER A 53 3.31 -2.04 -14.06
C SER A 53 4.40 -1.29 -13.30
N VAL A 54 5.16 -0.44 -13.99
CA VAL A 54 6.22 0.38 -13.35
C VAL A 54 5.62 1.31 -12.32
N VAL A 55 4.52 1.99 -12.64
CA VAL A 55 3.83 2.89 -11.70
C VAL A 55 3.31 2.11 -10.50
N SER A 56 2.62 0.98 -10.72
CA SER A 56 2.06 0.16 -9.65
C SER A 56 3.13 -0.45 -8.75
N ALA A 57 4.22 -0.97 -9.33
CA ALA A 57 5.35 -1.51 -8.58
C ALA A 57 6.03 -0.42 -7.74
N THR A 58 6.21 0.77 -8.32
CA THR A 58 6.81 1.92 -7.62
C THR A 58 5.94 2.37 -6.45
N VAL A 59 4.65 2.59 -6.69
CA VAL A 59 3.71 2.98 -5.64
C VAL A 59 3.64 1.91 -4.55
N GLY A 60 3.55 0.64 -4.92
CA GLY A 60 3.52 -0.49 -3.98
C GLY A 60 4.77 -0.54 -3.10
N ALA A 61 5.95 -0.36 -3.68
CA ALA A 61 7.21 -0.34 -2.94
C ALA A 61 7.27 0.83 -1.94
N VAL A 62 6.90 2.04 -2.38
CA VAL A 62 6.89 3.23 -1.51
C VAL A 62 5.89 3.06 -0.36
N VAL A 63 4.67 2.61 -0.65
CA VAL A 63 3.66 2.37 0.37
C VAL A 63 4.13 1.31 1.36
N ASN A 64 4.70 0.21 0.88
CA ASN A 64 5.22 -0.84 1.75
C ASN A 64 6.34 -0.33 2.67
N GLU A 65 7.26 0.48 2.17
CA GLU A 65 8.31 1.08 2.98
C GLU A 65 7.73 2.04 4.04
N LEU A 66 6.76 2.88 3.65
CA LEU A 66 6.09 3.78 4.57
C LEU A 66 5.30 3.03 5.66
N VAL A 67 4.61 1.96 5.28
CA VAL A 67 3.88 1.08 6.20
C VAL A 67 4.84 0.40 7.16
N LEU A 68 5.93 -0.20 6.68
CA LEU A 68 6.95 -0.83 7.52
C LEU A 68 7.62 0.18 8.46
N ARG A 69 7.95 1.38 7.98
CA ARG A 69 8.50 2.47 8.82
C ARG A 69 7.49 2.90 9.88
N ARG A 70 6.20 2.98 9.55
CA ARG A 70 5.15 3.36 10.49
C ARG A 70 4.89 2.24 11.51
N ALA A 71 4.82 1.00 11.05
CA ALA A 71 4.71 -0.18 11.90
C ALA A 71 5.92 -0.29 12.84
N ALA A 72 7.12 0.00 12.37
CA ALA A 72 8.31 0.05 13.22
C ALA A 72 8.21 1.11 14.32
N ARG A 73 7.70 2.30 14.01
CA ARG A 73 7.49 3.35 15.03
C ARG A 73 6.38 3.01 16.03
N TRP A 74 5.38 2.25 15.64
CA TRP A 74 4.18 2.00 16.46
C TRP A 74 4.27 0.69 17.25
N TYR A 75 4.81 -0.36 16.64
CA TYR A 75 4.90 -1.69 17.22
C TYR A 75 6.31 -2.05 17.68
N GLY A 76 7.30 -1.18 17.50
CA GLY A 76 8.69 -1.55 17.73
C GLY A 76 9.04 -2.78 16.89
N LEU A 77 8.71 -2.77 15.60
CA LEU A 77 8.92 -3.91 14.68
C LEU A 77 10.36 -4.48 14.76
N SER A 78 11.32 -3.63 15.14
CA SER A 78 12.68 -3.99 15.54
C SER A 78 12.73 -5.04 16.65
N ASP A 79 11.97 -4.89 17.73
CA ASP A 79 11.85 -5.82 18.85
C ASP A 79 11.11 -7.10 18.46
N ALA A 80 10.05 -7.01 17.65
CA ALA A 80 9.33 -8.19 17.17
C ALA A 80 10.19 -9.05 16.23
N LEU A 81 10.94 -8.40 15.32
CA LEU A 81 11.88 -9.06 14.42
C LEU A 81 13.11 -9.58 15.19
N ALA A 82 13.63 -8.82 16.16
CA ALA A 82 14.72 -9.26 17.03
C ALA A 82 14.32 -10.45 17.92
N ALA A 83 13.08 -10.47 18.44
CA ALA A 83 12.53 -11.59 19.17
C ALA A 83 12.36 -12.82 18.28
N GLY A 84 11.84 -12.66 17.06
CA GLY A 84 11.70 -13.75 16.08
C GLY A 84 13.04 -14.33 15.61
N LEU A 85 14.07 -13.48 15.44
CA LEU A 85 15.44 -13.90 15.13
C LEU A 85 16.12 -14.59 16.32
N LYS A 86 15.91 -14.11 17.55
CA LYS A 86 16.46 -14.71 18.77
C LYS A 86 15.84 -16.08 19.07
N ASP A 87 14.55 -16.25 18.79
CA ASP A 87 13.84 -17.53 18.92
C ASP A 87 14.27 -18.54 17.84
N SER A 88 14.41 -18.10 16.58
CA SER A 88 14.93 -18.93 15.48
C SER A 88 16.40 -19.34 15.68
N SER A 89 17.22 -18.47 16.31
CA SER A 89 18.60 -18.78 16.69
C SER A 89 18.67 -19.79 17.84
N LYS A 90 17.78 -19.69 18.83
CA LYS A 90 17.71 -20.62 19.98
C LYS A 90 17.22 -22.02 19.57
N SER A 91 16.28 -22.08 18.63
CA SER A 91 15.78 -23.34 18.05
C SER A 91 16.88 -24.11 17.29
N LYS A 92 17.73 -23.42 16.49
CA LYS A 92 18.88 -24.06 15.82
C LYS A 92 20.03 -24.47 16.75
N GLY A 93 20.16 -23.85 17.92
CA GLY A 93 21.18 -24.22 18.92
C GLY A 93 20.83 -25.48 19.74
N SER A 94 19.53 -25.77 19.93
CA SER A 94 19.07 -26.89 20.75
C SER A 94 19.17 -28.27 20.06
N SER A 95 19.43 -28.33 18.75
CA SER A 95 19.52 -29.59 18.02
C SER A 95 20.94 -30.14 17.89
N LYS A 96 21.93 -29.54 18.56
CA LYS A 96 23.34 -29.98 18.52
C LYS A 96 23.88 -30.48 19.87
N SER A 97 22.98 -30.86 20.78
CA SER A 97 23.37 -31.47 22.06
C SER A 97 22.38 -32.57 22.44
N LYS A 98 22.39 -33.67 21.69
CA LYS A 98 22.06 -35.00 22.16
C LYS A 98 22.85 -36.02 21.36
#